data_AF-A0A934F2P3-F1
#
_entry.id   AF-A0A934F2P3-F1
#
_cell.length_a   1.000
_cell.length_b   1.000
_cell.length_c   1.000
_cell.angle_alpha   90.00
_cell.angle_beta   90.00
_cell.angle_gamma   90.00
#
_symmetry.space_group_name_H-M   'P 1'
#
loop_
_entity.id
_entity.type
_entity.pdbx_description
1 polymer ?
#
loop_
_entity_poly.entity_id
_entity_poly.type
_entity_poly.pdbx_seq_one_letter_code
_entity_poly.pdbx_strand_id
1 'polypeptide(L)'
;MKPLPLLSLMACCLVGLVAGCGHMDLAPEGARNRVVTGTLNPGVALPVGAEILVRVIQSGAGIRDSGSGPDIPVNRQGGGATERILGEQVNVLATVAGGPVPFKVEFEVEDAVLRRGVNLEARVSYNGRVRFRTVQAHVVTLASIPYPQTLGLQPADR
;
A
#
# COMPACT_ATOMS: atom_id res chain seq x y z
N MET A 1 55.52 40.73 54.82
CA MET A 1 55.39 41.53 53.58
C MET A 1 54.54 40.73 52.60
N LYS A 2 53.40 41.28 52.17
CA LYS A 2 52.56 40.82 51.04
C LYS A 2 53.13 41.43 49.74
N PRO A 3 53.02 40.82 48.54
CA PRO A 3 51.71 40.66 47.90
C PRO A 3 51.48 39.35 47.07
N LEU A 4 50.19 38.98 46.98
CA LEU A 4 49.54 38.20 45.89
C LEU A 4 49.68 38.96 44.54
N PRO A 5 49.48 38.39 43.32
CA PRO A 5 48.20 37.76 42.95
C PRO A 5 48.14 36.78 41.73
N LEU A 6 46.94 36.21 41.53
CA LEU A 6 46.27 35.88 40.25
C LEU A 6 47.02 35.04 39.19
N LEU A 7 46.59 33.78 39.05
CA LEU A 7 46.11 33.24 37.76
C LEU A 7 45.23 32.01 37.99
N SER A 8 44.03 32.29 38.49
CA SER A 8 42.84 31.47 38.27
C SER A 8 42.28 31.84 36.91
N LEU A 9 42.37 30.96 35.92
CA LEU A 9 41.32 30.71 34.91
C LEU A 9 41.77 29.62 33.93
N MET A 10 40.81 28.88 33.38
CA MET A 10 40.94 27.89 32.30
C MET A 10 41.40 26.47 32.67
N ALA A 11 40.42 25.63 33.05
CA ALA A 11 40.18 24.33 32.39
C ALA A 11 38.89 23.68 32.94
N CYS A 12 37.79 24.42 32.95
CA CYS A 12 36.44 23.86 33.11
C CYS A 12 35.64 24.24 31.86
N CYS A 13 35.95 23.60 30.74
CA CYS A 13 35.16 23.75 29.52
C CYS A 13 35.12 22.42 28.75
N LEU A 14 33.90 21.87 28.72
CA LEU A 14 33.37 20.96 27.69
C LEU A 14 33.88 19.51 27.67
N VAL A 15 33.48 18.74 28.69
CA VAL A 15 33.05 17.34 28.45
C VAL A 15 31.54 17.39 28.22
N GLY A 16 31.09 17.49 26.96
CA GLY A 16 29.66 17.69 26.70
C GLY A 16 29.19 17.61 25.26
N LEU A 17 29.98 17.05 24.32
CA LEU A 17 29.54 16.84 22.95
C LEU A 17 29.99 15.47 22.44
N VAL A 18 29.55 14.41 23.11
CA VAL A 18 29.21 13.18 22.38
C VAL A 18 27.71 13.26 22.11
N ALA A 19 27.32 14.21 21.26
CA ALA A 19 26.12 14.04 20.47
C ALA A 19 26.43 12.86 19.54
N GLY A 20 26.16 11.65 20.03
CA GLY A 20 26.10 10.49 19.18
C GLY A 20 25.05 10.80 18.15
N CYS A 21 25.49 11.15 16.94
CA CYS A 21 24.68 11.05 15.75
C CYS A 21 24.19 9.61 15.74
N GLY A 22 22.97 9.39 16.23
CA GLY A 22 22.22 8.16 16.00
C GLY A 22 21.98 8.10 14.50
N HIS A 23 23.01 7.69 13.76
CA HIS A 23 22.86 7.23 12.40
C HIS A 23 22.05 5.94 12.57
N MET A 24 20.73 6.07 12.55
CA MET A 24 19.88 4.94 12.30
C MET A 24 20.27 4.50 10.89
N ASP A 25 21.13 3.49 10.81
CA ASP A 25 21.25 2.62 9.65
C ASP A 25 19.86 1.99 9.46
N LEU A 26 18.97 2.76 8.84
CA LEU A 26 17.81 2.20 8.19
C LEU A 26 18.40 1.41 7.03
N ALA A 27 18.54 0.10 7.22
CA ALA A 27 18.79 -0.82 6.13
C ALA A 27 17.88 -0.39 4.97
N PRO A 28 18.39 -0.22 3.75
CA PRO A 28 17.58 0.27 2.64
C PRO A 28 16.36 -0.65 2.52
N GLU A 29 15.18 -0.14 2.91
CA GLU A 29 13.89 -0.75 2.66
C GLU A 29 13.60 -0.58 1.16
N GLY A 30 14.45 -1.16 0.31
CA GLY A 30 14.28 -1.17 -1.13
C GLY A 30 13.04 -1.97 -1.51
N ALA A 31 12.53 -1.71 -2.70
CA ALA A 31 11.41 -2.47 -3.23
C ALA A 31 11.77 -3.96 -3.29
N ARG A 32 10.87 -4.81 -2.77
CA ARG A 32 11.05 -6.26 -2.74
C ARG A 32 9.96 -6.91 -3.56
N ASN A 33 10.29 -8.03 -4.20
CA ASN A 33 9.27 -8.89 -4.80
C ASN A 33 8.44 -9.54 -3.69
N ARG A 34 7.12 -9.39 -3.80
CA ARG A 34 6.12 -9.87 -2.86
C ARG A 34 5.10 -10.72 -3.61
N VAL A 35 4.45 -11.60 -2.87
CA VAL A 35 3.38 -12.45 -3.39
C VAL A 35 2.17 -12.28 -2.48
N VAL A 36 1.02 -12.05 -3.08
CA VAL A 36 -0.28 -12.11 -2.40
C VAL A 36 -1.11 -13.21 -3.01
N THR A 37 -1.69 -14.05 -2.15
CA THR A 37 -2.51 -15.19 -2.55
C THR A 37 -3.89 -15.07 -1.95
N GLY A 38 -4.86 -15.76 -2.52
CA GLY A 38 -6.19 -15.77 -1.98
C GLY A 38 -7.21 -16.44 -2.87
N THR A 39 -8.47 -16.15 -2.59
CA THR A 39 -9.62 -16.64 -3.33
C THR A 39 -10.57 -15.51 -3.71
N LEU A 40 -11.18 -15.64 -4.88
CA LEU A 40 -12.27 -14.80 -5.35
C LEU A 40 -13.59 -15.51 -5.09
N ASN A 41 -14.52 -14.84 -4.45
CA ASN A 41 -15.85 -15.34 -4.15
C ASN A 41 -16.89 -14.57 -4.98
N PRO A 42 -17.22 -15.06 -6.20
CA PRO A 42 -18.27 -14.47 -7.04
C PRO A 42 -19.69 -14.74 -6.54
N GLY A 43 -19.89 -15.70 -5.63
CA GLY A 43 -21.21 -16.12 -5.13
C GLY A 43 -22.04 -16.92 -6.13
N VAL A 44 -21.54 -17.10 -7.36
CA VAL A 44 -22.16 -17.89 -8.44
C VAL A 44 -21.09 -18.66 -9.21
N ALA A 45 -21.51 -19.68 -9.95
CA ALA A 45 -20.59 -20.39 -10.85
C ALA A 45 -20.14 -19.50 -12.02
N LEU A 46 -18.85 -19.49 -12.31
CA LEU A 46 -18.27 -18.78 -13.44
C LEU A 46 -18.17 -19.71 -14.67
N PRO A 47 -18.57 -19.26 -15.87
CA PRO A 47 -18.51 -20.08 -17.06
C PRO A 47 -17.07 -20.30 -17.56
N VAL A 48 -16.90 -21.30 -18.43
CA VAL A 48 -15.67 -21.46 -19.21
C VAL A 48 -15.40 -20.22 -20.05
N GLY A 49 -14.14 -19.83 -20.18
CA GLY A 49 -13.71 -18.64 -20.91
C GLY A 49 -13.95 -17.33 -20.16
N ALA A 50 -14.41 -17.37 -18.89
CA ALA A 50 -14.40 -16.17 -18.07
C ALA A 50 -12.96 -15.75 -17.77
N GLU A 51 -12.68 -14.47 -18.02
CA GLU A 51 -11.40 -13.84 -17.73
C GLU A 51 -11.47 -13.18 -16.36
N ILE A 52 -10.45 -13.43 -15.56
CA ILE A 52 -10.32 -12.98 -14.19
C ILE A 52 -9.06 -12.12 -14.13
N LEU A 53 -9.24 -10.86 -13.78
CA LEU A 53 -8.17 -9.90 -13.56
C LEU A 53 -8.10 -9.58 -12.07
N VAL A 54 -6.95 -9.81 -11.44
CA VAL A 54 -6.66 -9.38 -10.06
C VAL A 54 -5.48 -8.42 -10.08
N ARG A 55 -5.61 -7.27 -9.42
CA ARG A 55 -4.59 -6.21 -9.41
C ARG A 55 -4.27 -5.79 -7.99
N VAL A 56 -3.00 -5.49 -7.78
CA VAL A 56 -2.50 -4.82 -6.58
C VAL A 56 -2.28 -3.36 -6.93
N ILE A 57 -2.96 -2.47 -6.21
CA ILE A 57 -3.00 -1.04 -6.51
C ILE A 57 -2.49 -0.27 -5.29
N GLN A 58 -1.45 0.52 -5.49
CA GLN A 58 -1.11 1.59 -4.57
C GLN A 58 -2.02 2.77 -4.86
N SER A 59 -2.99 3.02 -3.97
CA SER A 59 -3.74 4.27 -4.02
C SER A 59 -2.80 5.41 -3.61
N GLY A 60 -2.66 6.41 -4.48
CA GLY A 60 -1.99 7.65 -4.10
C GLY A 60 -2.64 8.21 -2.85
N ALA A 61 -1.83 8.69 -1.90
CA ALA A 61 -2.33 9.46 -0.79
C ALA A 61 -2.94 10.74 -1.36
N GLY A 62 -4.23 10.71 -1.67
CA GLY A 62 -5.02 11.93 -1.68
C GLY A 62 -4.85 12.47 -0.28
N ILE A 63 -4.07 13.54 -0.14
CA ILE A 63 -4.05 14.34 1.08
C ILE A 63 -5.52 14.69 1.31
N ARG A 64 -6.19 13.98 2.22
CA ARG A 64 -7.39 14.48 2.85
C ARG A 64 -6.88 15.61 3.71
N ASP A 65 -6.74 16.77 3.08
CA ASP A 65 -6.47 18.02 3.75
C ASP A 65 -7.63 18.20 4.71
N SER A 66 -7.39 17.83 5.96
CA SER A 66 -8.31 18.07 7.06
C SER A 66 -8.15 19.54 7.37
N GLY A 67 -8.76 20.36 6.50
CA GLY A 67 -8.61 21.81 6.50
C GLY A 67 -9.11 22.39 7.81
N SER A 68 -8.17 22.72 8.69
CA SER A 68 -8.33 23.75 9.70
C SER A 68 -7.44 24.93 9.31
N GLY A 69 -7.92 25.72 8.33
CA GLY A 69 -7.30 26.94 7.85
C GLY A 69 -8.34 27.82 7.14
N PRO A 70 -8.30 29.16 7.30
CA PRO A 70 -9.41 30.04 6.96
C PRO A 70 -9.64 30.15 5.45
N ASP A 71 -10.92 30.30 5.10
CA ASP A 71 -11.50 30.35 3.75
C ASP A 71 -10.70 31.17 2.73
N ILE A 72 -10.07 30.46 1.79
CA ILE A 72 -9.74 30.99 0.46
C ILE A 72 -10.47 30.10 -0.55
N PRO A 73 -11.25 30.65 -1.51
CA PRO A 73 -11.90 29.85 -2.53
C PRO A 73 -10.87 29.42 -3.58
N VAL A 74 -10.09 28.39 -3.26
CA VAL A 74 -9.30 27.65 -4.26
C VAL A 74 -10.24 26.70 -4.98
N ASN A 75 -10.33 26.88 -6.30
CA ASN A 75 -10.95 25.97 -7.25
C ASN A 75 -10.42 24.55 -7.00
N ARG A 76 -11.19 23.70 -6.29
CA ARG A 76 -10.85 22.28 -6.07
C ARG A 76 -11.07 21.53 -7.38
N GLN A 77 -10.16 21.71 -8.33
CA GLN A 77 -9.98 20.72 -9.38
C GLN A 77 -9.55 19.42 -8.69
N GLY A 78 -10.43 18.42 -8.77
CA GLY A 78 -10.27 17.14 -8.09
C GLY A 78 -8.87 16.58 -8.26
N GLY A 79 -8.13 16.52 -7.16
CA GLY A 79 -6.89 15.76 -7.09
C GLY A 79 -7.24 14.29 -7.22
N GLY A 80 -7.30 13.80 -8.45
CA GLY A 80 -7.40 12.37 -8.73
C GLY A 80 -6.20 11.71 -8.06
N ALA A 81 -6.46 10.89 -7.04
CA ALA A 81 -5.43 10.02 -6.49
C ALA A 81 -4.84 9.23 -7.66
N THR A 82 -3.55 9.43 -7.94
CA THR A 82 -2.85 8.67 -8.97
C THR A 82 -2.71 7.24 -8.46
N GLU A 83 -3.60 6.36 -8.93
CA GLU A 83 -3.50 4.94 -8.66
C GLU A 83 -2.33 4.36 -9.47
N ARG A 84 -1.43 3.65 -8.77
CA ARG A 84 -0.32 2.92 -9.41
C ARG A 84 -0.58 1.43 -9.28
N ILE A 85 -0.60 0.72 -10.41
CA ILE A 85 -0.66 -0.74 -10.43
C ILE A 85 0.74 -1.28 -10.10
N LEU A 86 0.84 -2.09 -9.06
CA LEU A 86 2.10 -2.71 -8.60
C LEU A 86 2.30 -4.11 -9.19
N GLY A 87 1.20 -4.81 -9.48
CA GLY A 87 1.21 -6.12 -10.11
C GLY A 87 -0.19 -6.56 -10.49
N GLU A 88 -0.26 -7.49 -11.43
CA GLU A 88 -1.51 -8.01 -11.96
C GLU A 88 -1.41 -9.50 -12.30
N GLN A 89 -2.54 -10.18 -12.22
CA GLN A 89 -2.72 -11.53 -12.71
C GLN A 89 -3.96 -11.57 -13.58
N VAL A 90 -3.82 -12.14 -14.78
CA VAL A 90 -4.93 -12.48 -15.66
C VAL A 90 -5.03 -14.00 -15.75
N ASN A 91 -6.21 -14.54 -15.51
CA ASN A 91 -6.49 -15.97 -15.64
C ASN A 91 -7.78 -16.18 -16.44
N VAL A 92 -7.72 -17.03 -17.47
CA VAL A 92 -8.90 -17.43 -18.25
C VAL A 92 -9.29 -18.83 -17.83
N LEU A 93 -10.54 -18.99 -17.38
CA LEU A 93 -11.02 -20.27 -16.89
C LEU A 93 -11.13 -21.30 -18.01
N ALA A 94 -10.38 -22.40 -17.90
CA ALA A 94 -10.45 -23.54 -18.82
C ALA A 94 -11.68 -24.43 -18.58
N THR A 95 -12.27 -24.36 -17.38
CA THR A 95 -13.46 -25.12 -16.98
C THR A 95 -14.41 -24.24 -16.17
N VAL A 96 -15.65 -24.70 -16.00
CA VAL A 96 -16.61 -24.02 -15.12
C VAL A 96 -16.08 -24.03 -13.69
N ALA A 97 -16.05 -22.86 -13.04
CA ALA A 97 -15.68 -22.75 -11.63
C ALA A 97 -16.93 -22.58 -10.77
N GLY A 98 -17.32 -23.65 -10.05
CA GLY A 98 -18.50 -23.66 -9.17
C GLY A 98 -18.25 -23.15 -7.74
N GLY A 99 -17.04 -22.69 -7.43
CA GLY A 99 -16.64 -22.28 -6.09
C GLY A 99 -15.58 -21.17 -6.09
N PRO A 100 -14.96 -20.89 -4.94
CA PRO A 100 -13.91 -19.89 -4.81
C PRO A 100 -12.80 -20.11 -5.84
N VAL A 101 -12.41 -19.05 -6.56
CA VAL A 101 -11.34 -19.14 -7.57
C VAL A 101 -10.03 -18.67 -6.96
N PRO A 102 -8.97 -19.50 -6.94
CA PRO A 102 -7.69 -19.10 -6.37
C PRO A 102 -6.99 -18.06 -7.25
N PHE A 103 -6.20 -17.19 -6.62
CA PHE A 103 -5.32 -16.25 -7.29
C PHE A 103 -3.95 -16.18 -6.58
N LYS A 104 -2.94 -15.73 -7.32
CA LYS A 104 -1.58 -15.45 -6.88
C LYS A 104 -1.04 -14.29 -7.72
N VAL A 105 -0.88 -13.12 -7.09
CA VAL A 105 -0.29 -11.95 -7.75
C VAL A 105 1.10 -11.73 -7.19
N GLU A 106 2.08 -11.63 -8.09
CA GLU A 106 3.45 -11.22 -7.77
C GLU A 106 3.59 -9.73 -8.08
N PHE A 107 4.25 -8.99 -7.20
CA PHE A 107 4.37 -7.53 -7.33
C PHE A 107 5.58 -7.00 -6.57
N GLU A 108 6.12 -5.88 -7.03
CA GLU A 108 7.28 -5.24 -6.41
C GLU A 108 6.85 -4.01 -5.61
N VAL A 109 7.21 -3.97 -4.33
CA VAL A 109 6.82 -2.86 -3.44
C VAL A 109 7.79 -2.68 -2.29
N GLU A 110 7.96 -1.43 -1.84
CA GLU A 110 8.68 -1.09 -0.62
C GLU A 110 7.86 -1.40 0.63
N ASP A 111 8.55 -1.76 1.71
CA ASP A 111 7.92 -2.07 3.00
C ASP A 111 7.15 -0.85 3.54
N ALA A 112 7.67 0.37 3.34
CA ALA A 112 7.01 1.62 3.70
C ALA A 112 5.63 1.81 3.01
N VAL A 113 5.51 1.43 1.73
CA VAL A 113 4.23 1.46 1.01
C VAL A 113 3.29 0.39 1.56
N LEU A 114 3.80 -0.83 1.77
CA LEU A 114 2.99 -1.94 2.25
C LEU A 114 2.54 -1.77 3.72
N ARG A 115 3.30 -1.03 4.55
CA ARG A 115 2.87 -0.61 5.89
C ARG A 115 1.67 0.34 5.84
N ARG A 116 1.60 1.22 4.84
CA ARG A 116 0.43 2.10 4.60
C ARG A 116 -0.76 1.35 4.00
N GLY A 117 -0.48 0.26 3.31
CA GLY A 117 -1.46 -0.61 2.68
C GLY A 117 -1.61 -0.36 1.19
N VAL A 118 -1.93 -1.43 0.48
CA VAL A 118 -2.24 -1.47 -0.95
C VAL A 118 -3.61 -2.10 -1.14
N ASN A 119 -4.34 -1.71 -2.17
CA ASN A 119 -5.66 -2.25 -2.45
C ASN A 119 -5.58 -3.44 -3.40
N LEU A 120 -6.31 -4.50 -3.10
CA LEU A 120 -6.63 -5.55 -4.06
C LEU A 120 -7.93 -5.22 -4.77
N GLU A 121 -7.88 -5.28 -6.10
CA GLU A 121 -9.06 -5.23 -6.94
C GLU A 121 -9.14 -6.48 -7.78
N ALA A 122 -10.35 -7.02 -7.92
CA ALA A 122 -10.63 -8.10 -8.83
C ALA A 122 -11.80 -7.74 -9.76
N ARG A 123 -11.71 -8.21 -11.00
CA ARG A 123 -12.75 -8.08 -12.04
C ARG A 123 -12.89 -9.40 -12.76
N VAL A 124 -14.12 -9.75 -13.10
CA VAL A 124 -14.43 -10.91 -13.93
C VAL A 124 -15.21 -10.44 -15.14
N SER A 125 -14.73 -10.82 -16.32
CA SER A 125 -15.37 -10.52 -17.59
C SER A 125 -15.67 -11.81 -18.36
N TYR A 126 -16.80 -11.84 -19.06
CA TYR A 126 -17.13 -12.87 -20.03
C TYR A 126 -18.16 -12.32 -21.02
N ASN A 127 -18.16 -12.85 -22.24
CA ASN A 127 -18.94 -12.32 -23.36
C ASN A 127 -18.65 -10.83 -23.63
N GLY A 128 -17.39 -10.42 -23.50
CA GLY A 128 -16.92 -9.05 -23.78
C GLY A 128 -17.40 -7.99 -22.79
N ARG A 129 -17.93 -8.36 -21.62
CA ARG A 129 -18.42 -7.42 -20.59
C ARG A 129 -17.87 -7.77 -19.22
N VAL A 130 -17.59 -6.77 -18.40
CA VAL A 130 -17.35 -6.96 -16.96
C VAL A 130 -18.67 -7.34 -16.31
N ARG A 131 -18.64 -8.41 -15.51
CA ARG A 131 -19.81 -9.03 -14.89
C ARG A 131 -19.75 -8.99 -13.39
N PHE A 132 -18.54 -9.10 -12.84
CA PHE A 132 -18.29 -8.97 -11.42
C PHE A 132 -17.09 -8.07 -11.17
N ARG A 133 -17.13 -7.33 -10.07
CA ARG A 133 -16.00 -6.52 -9.59
C ARG A 133 -15.99 -6.44 -8.07
N THR A 134 -14.82 -6.19 -7.50
CA THR A 134 -14.73 -5.71 -6.12
C THR A 134 -15.29 -4.30 -6.05
N VAL A 135 -16.19 -4.03 -5.10
CA VAL A 135 -16.81 -2.70 -4.90
C VAL A 135 -16.24 -1.99 -3.68
N GLN A 136 -15.74 -2.75 -2.71
CA GLN A 136 -15.08 -2.22 -1.51
C GLN A 136 -13.57 -2.37 -1.65
N ALA A 137 -12.82 -1.37 -1.17
CA ALA A 137 -11.38 -1.44 -1.12
C ALA A 137 -10.95 -2.59 -0.19
N HIS A 138 -10.15 -3.53 -0.70
CA HIS A 138 -9.60 -4.63 0.09
C HIS A 138 -8.12 -4.35 0.38
N VAL A 139 -7.85 -3.77 1.55
CA VAL A 139 -6.51 -3.32 1.92
C VAL A 139 -5.65 -4.49 2.40
N VAL A 140 -4.49 -4.67 1.76
CA VAL A 140 -3.43 -5.59 2.17
C VAL A 140 -2.26 -4.79 2.71
N THR A 141 -1.74 -5.22 3.86
CA THR A 141 -0.61 -4.58 4.54
C THR A 141 0.54 -5.56 4.75
N LEU A 142 1.66 -5.06 5.26
CA LEU A 142 2.81 -5.91 5.61
C LEU A 142 2.44 -6.99 6.63
N ALA A 143 1.47 -6.72 7.51
CA ALA A 143 1.00 -7.68 8.49
C ALA A 143 0.04 -8.73 7.90
N SER A 144 -0.75 -8.36 6.88
CA SER A 144 -1.76 -9.27 6.30
C SER A 144 -1.28 -10.05 5.08
N ILE A 145 -0.26 -9.57 4.36
CA ILE A 145 0.24 -10.19 3.13
C ILE A 145 0.62 -11.68 3.24
N PRO A 146 1.15 -12.21 4.37
CA PRO A 146 1.48 -13.63 4.45
C PRO A 146 0.25 -14.55 4.48
N TYR A 147 -0.93 -14.00 4.78
CA TYR A 147 -2.16 -14.76 4.92
C TYR A 147 -2.96 -14.76 3.61
N PRO A 148 -3.64 -15.87 3.26
CA PRO A 148 -4.55 -15.90 2.13
C PRO A 148 -5.67 -14.87 2.27
N GLN A 149 -5.92 -14.11 1.20
CA GLN A 149 -6.97 -13.11 1.14
C GLN A 149 -8.28 -13.70 0.61
N THR A 150 -9.40 -13.10 0.96
CA THR A 150 -10.71 -13.45 0.41
C THR A 150 -11.36 -12.21 -0.17
N LEU A 151 -11.54 -12.17 -1.49
CA LEU A 151 -12.16 -11.07 -2.19
C LEU A 151 -13.61 -11.41 -2.53
N GLY A 152 -14.55 -10.70 -1.93
CA GLY A 152 -15.96 -10.74 -2.35
C GLY A 152 -16.14 -9.94 -3.63
N LEU A 153 -16.83 -10.54 -4.61
CA LEU A 153 -17.20 -9.83 -5.84
C LEU A 153 -18.69 -9.53 -5.84
N GLN A 154 -19.03 -8.36 -6.37
CA GLN A 154 -20.42 -7.98 -6.61
C GLN A 154 -20.67 -7.90 -8.10
N PRO A 155 -21.92 -8.13 -8.56
CA PRO A 155 -22.29 -7.87 -9.94
C PRO A 155 -21.90 -6.45 -10.35
N ALA A 156 -21.30 -6.30 -11.53
CA ALA A 156 -21.12 -5.00 -12.14
C ALA A 156 -22.47 -4.58 -12.74
N ASP A 157 -22.99 -3.42 -12.31
CA ASP A 157 -24.22 -2.87 -12.86
C ASP A 157 -24.13 -2.72 -14.38
N ARG A 158 -25.28 -2.93 -15.03
CA ARG A 158 -25.44 -3.22 -16.45
C ARG A 158 -25.25 -2.03 -17.37
#